data_AF-A0A3D4DML8-F1
#
_entry.id   AF-A0A3D4DML8-F1
#
_cell.length_a   1.000
_cell.length_b   1.000
_cell.length_c   1.000
_cell.angle_alpha   90.00
_cell.angle_beta   90.00
_cell.angle_gamma   90.00
#
_symmetry.space_group_name_H-M   'P 1'
#
loop_
_entity.id
_entity.type
_entity.pdbx_description
1 polymer ?
#
loop_
_entity_poly.entity_id
_entity_poly.type
_entity_poly.pdbx_seq_one_letter_code
_entity_poly.pdbx_strand_id
1 'polypeptide(L)'
;MEKTVNHKAWFLVVPVIVLVAFSAVIPLMTVVNYSFQDTFGNNQFFWAGLEWFDELLHSDRMWDALGRQAIFSAIILIIEVPLGVFVALHMPKKGFWASLCLVLMSLPLLIPWNVVGTIWQIFGRVDIGLLGYTLAGLGIDYNYTQDSVAAWITVIVMDVWHWTSLVALLAYAGLQSIPDAYYQAAKIDQASRWSVFRFIELPKMMGVLMIAILLRFMDSFMI
;
A
#
# COMPACT_ATOMS: atom_id res chain seq x y z
N MET A 1 -23.83 -36.99 11.51
CA MET A 1 -23.68 -36.93 10.03
C MET A 1 -22.20 -37.08 9.72
N GLU A 2 -21.76 -38.27 9.34
CA GLU A 2 -20.42 -38.47 8.80
C GLU A 2 -20.36 -37.83 7.41
N LYS A 3 -19.59 -36.75 7.25
CA LYS A 3 -19.34 -36.18 5.93
C LYS A 3 -18.51 -37.18 5.14
N THR A 4 -19.06 -37.72 4.05
CA THR A 4 -18.30 -38.51 3.09
C THR A 4 -17.17 -37.65 2.54
N VAL A 5 -15.92 -38.06 2.74
CA VAL A 5 -14.74 -37.32 2.28
C VAL A 5 -14.75 -37.35 0.75
N ASN A 6 -15.00 -36.19 0.14
CA ASN A 6 -15.07 -36.04 -1.32
C ASN A 6 -13.85 -35.26 -1.81
N HIS A 7 -12.90 -35.96 -2.43
CA HIS A 7 -11.67 -35.37 -2.94
C HIS A 7 -11.83 -34.70 -4.32
N LYS A 8 -13.03 -34.72 -4.94
CA LYS A 8 -13.25 -34.10 -6.27
C LYS A 8 -12.95 -32.60 -6.28
N ALA A 9 -13.09 -31.92 -5.14
CA ALA A 9 -12.72 -30.51 -5.00
C ALA A 9 -11.24 -30.25 -5.31
N TRP A 10 -10.34 -31.19 -4.98
CA TRP A 10 -8.90 -31.05 -5.27
C TRP A 10 -8.62 -31.03 -6.77
N PHE A 11 -9.34 -31.83 -7.57
CA PHE A 11 -9.18 -31.83 -9.02
C PHE A 11 -9.59 -30.51 -9.68
N LEU A 12 -10.54 -29.78 -9.09
CA LEU A 12 -10.95 -28.46 -9.58
C LEU A 12 -9.89 -27.37 -9.31
N VAL A 13 -8.98 -27.59 -8.35
CA VAL A 13 -7.90 -26.65 -8.01
C VAL A 13 -6.65 -26.90 -8.86
N VAL A 14 -6.47 -28.11 -9.41
CA VAL A 14 -5.30 -28.50 -10.22
C VAL A 14 -4.98 -27.51 -11.35
N PRO A 15 -5.94 -27.03 -12.17
CA PRO A 15 -5.62 -26.08 -13.25
C PRO A 15 -4.99 -24.78 -12.74
N VAL A 16 -5.46 -24.27 -11.60
CA VAL A 16 -4.91 -23.06 -10.98
C VAL A 16 -3.50 -23.33 -10.45
N ILE A 17 -3.28 -24.49 -9.80
CA ILE A 17 -1.94 -24.87 -9.32
C ILE A 17 -0.95 -24.96 -10.48
N VAL A 18 -1.35 -25.59 -11.60
CA VAL A 18 -0.48 -25.72 -12.78
C VAL A 18 -0.14 -24.34 -13.36
N LEU A 19 -1.14 -23.46 -13.49
CA LEU A 19 -0.92 -22.11 -13.97
C LEU A 19 0.03 -21.33 -13.05
N VAL A 20 -0.18 -21.37 -11.73
CA VAL A 20 0.69 -20.70 -10.74
C VAL A 20 2.09 -21.30 -10.72
N ALA A 21 2.22 -22.62 -10.82
CA ALA A 21 3.52 -23.28 -10.89
C ALA A 21 4.31 -22.80 -12.11
N PHE A 22 3.65 -22.70 -13.27
CA PHE A 22 4.30 -22.22 -14.48
C PHE A 22 4.60 -20.72 -14.46
N SER A 23 3.67 -19.88 -14.01
CA SER A 23 3.79 -18.42 -14.11
C SER A 23 4.58 -17.77 -12.96
N ALA A 24 4.61 -18.40 -11.78
CA ALA A 24 5.26 -17.83 -10.60
C ALA A 24 6.43 -18.69 -10.11
N VAL A 25 6.24 -20.00 -9.96
CA VAL A 25 7.26 -20.88 -9.35
C VAL A 25 8.47 -21.05 -10.29
N ILE A 26 8.25 -21.25 -11.59
CA ILE A 26 9.37 -21.37 -12.55
C ILE A 26 10.21 -20.08 -12.60
N PRO A 27 9.65 -18.88 -12.82
CA PRO A 27 10.45 -17.65 -12.78
C PRO A 27 11.15 -17.42 -11.44
N LEU A 28 10.50 -17.74 -10.31
CA LEU A 28 11.12 -17.65 -9.00
C LEU A 28 12.34 -18.57 -8.88
N MET A 29 12.23 -19.83 -9.34
CA MET A 29 13.37 -20.75 -9.37
C MET A 29 14.49 -20.22 -10.27
N THR A 30 14.16 -19.60 -11.40
CA THR A 30 15.14 -18.96 -12.28
C THR A 30 15.85 -17.79 -11.60
N VAL A 31 15.11 -16.92 -10.89
CA VAL A 31 15.70 -15.81 -10.11
C VAL A 31 16.61 -16.34 -9.01
N VAL A 32 16.19 -17.37 -8.28
CA VAL A 32 17.01 -18.02 -7.25
C VAL A 32 18.26 -18.64 -7.88
N ASN A 33 18.17 -19.25 -9.07
CA ASN A 33 19.33 -19.77 -9.76
C ASN A 33 20.29 -18.65 -10.22
N TYR A 34 19.75 -17.55 -10.75
CA TYR A 34 20.54 -16.40 -11.19
C TYR A 34 21.20 -15.65 -10.04
N SER A 35 20.66 -15.68 -8.81
CA SER A 35 21.32 -14.99 -7.68
C SER A 35 22.66 -15.63 -7.28
N PHE A 36 22.98 -16.84 -7.74
CA PHE A 36 24.29 -17.49 -7.56
C PHE A 36 25.17 -17.45 -8.81
N GLN A 37 24.72 -16.77 -9.87
CA GLN A 37 25.41 -16.70 -11.15
C GLN A 37 25.86 -15.26 -11.42
N ASP A 38 26.95 -15.13 -12.15
CA ASP A 38 27.39 -13.86 -12.72
C ASP A 38 27.36 -13.97 -14.26
N THR A 39 27.21 -12.83 -14.92
CA THR A 39 27.08 -12.70 -16.37
C THR A 39 27.95 -11.57 -16.91
N PHE A 40 28.87 -11.93 -17.81
CA PHE A 40 29.74 -10.97 -18.51
C PHE A 40 29.09 -10.45 -19.81
N GLY A 41 27.76 -10.42 -19.88
CA GLY A 41 27.02 -10.14 -21.10
C GLY A 41 27.01 -11.32 -22.08
N ASN A 42 26.30 -11.16 -23.21
CA ASN A 42 26.16 -12.18 -24.24
C ASN A 42 25.52 -13.51 -23.79
N ASN A 43 24.70 -13.47 -22.73
CA ASN A 43 23.95 -14.60 -22.19
C ASN A 43 24.83 -15.79 -21.75
N GLN A 44 26.08 -15.52 -21.37
CA GLN A 44 26.97 -16.48 -20.72
C GLN A 44 26.85 -16.32 -19.21
N PHE A 45 26.62 -17.43 -18.52
CA PHE A 45 26.46 -17.48 -17.07
C PHE A 45 27.51 -18.39 -16.47
N PHE A 46 28.11 -17.94 -15.37
CA PHE A 46 29.08 -18.71 -14.60
C PHE A 46 28.66 -18.70 -13.14
N TRP A 47 28.99 -19.78 -12.44
CA TRP A 47 28.66 -19.92 -11.03
C TRP A 47 29.58 -19.04 -10.18
N ALA A 48 29.02 -18.01 -9.57
CA ALA A 48 29.70 -17.09 -8.63
C ALA A 48 29.46 -17.48 -7.16
N GLY A 49 28.56 -18.44 -6.90
CA GLY A 49 28.27 -18.90 -5.55
C GLY A 49 27.65 -17.80 -4.70
N LEU A 50 28.28 -17.46 -3.56
CA LEU A 50 27.77 -16.48 -2.59
C LEU A 50 28.38 -15.08 -2.72
N GLU A 51 29.21 -14.84 -3.73
CA GLU A 51 29.97 -13.59 -3.90
C GLU A 51 29.07 -12.34 -3.86
N TRP A 52 27.97 -12.34 -4.63
CA TRP A 52 27.00 -11.23 -4.62
C TRP A 52 26.34 -10.98 -3.28
N PHE A 53 26.10 -12.04 -2.49
CA PHE A 53 25.50 -11.89 -1.16
C PHE A 53 26.50 -11.25 -0.20
N ASP A 54 27.78 -11.67 -0.25
CA ASP A 54 28.84 -11.09 0.57
C ASP A 54 29.08 -9.61 0.22
N GLU A 55 29.13 -9.28 -1.07
CA GLU A 55 29.28 -7.90 -1.54
C GLU A 55 28.10 -7.02 -1.09
N LEU A 56 26.85 -7.50 -1.24
CA LEU A 56 25.67 -6.77 -0.81
C LEU A 56 25.64 -6.54 0.71
N LEU A 57 26.05 -7.54 1.50
CA LEU A 57 26.09 -7.44 2.97
C LEU A 57 27.14 -6.44 3.47
N HIS A 58 28.21 -6.21 2.71
CA HIS A 58 29.26 -5.24 3.04
C HIS A 58 29.11 -3.90 2.32
N SER A 59 28.05 -3.72 1.53
CA SER A 59 27.82 -2.49 0.77
C SER A 59 27.07 -1.44 1.60
N ASP A 60 27.75 -0.37 2.00
CA ASP A 60 27.11 0.79 2.66
C ASP A 60 25.97 1.35 1.81
N ARG A 61 26.13 1.36 0.48
CA ARG A 61 25.11 1.83 -0.45
C ARG A 61 23.82 1.00 -0.38
N MET A 62 23.94 -0.32 -0.21
CA MET A 62 22.80 -1.23 -0.05
C MET A 62 22.06 -0.95 1.26
N TRP A 63 22.78 -0.86 2.37
CA TRP A 63 22.19 -0.57 3.68
C TRP A 63 21.55 0.82 3.75
N ASP A 64 22.18 1.82 3.15
CA ASP A 64 21.64 3.17 3.01
C ASP A 64 20.34 3.19 2.20
N ALA A 65 20.28 2.43 1.10
CA ALA A 65 19.07 2.32 0.28
C ALA A 65 17.95 1.60 1.04
N LEU A 66 18.26 0.48 1.70
CA LEU A 66 17.32 -0.27 2.52
C LEU A 66 16.77 0.58 3.68
N GLY A 67 17.63 1.36 4.33
CA GLY A 67 17.25 2.30 5.37
C GLY A 67 16.28 3.37 4.87
N ARG A 68 16.57 3.98 3.71
CA ARG A 68 15.64 4.94 3.07
C ARG A 68 14.29 4.29 2.73
N GLN A 69 14.29 3.08 2.18
CA GLN A 69 13.06 2.33 1.87
C GLN A 69 12.21 2.06 3.10
N ALA A 70 12.86 1.60 4.18
CA ALA A 70 12.20 1.28 5.44
C ALA A 70 11.61 2.54 6.10
N ILE A 71 12.37 3.63 6.14
CA ILE A 71 11.91 4.92 6.67
C ILE A 71 10.74 5.45 5.85
N PHE A 72 10.85 5.42 4.53
CA PHE A 72 9.81 5.86 3.60
C PHE A 72 8.50 5.05 3.81
N SER A 73 8.58 3.72 3.81
CA SER A 73 7.43 2.84 4.03
C SER A 73 6.81 3.05 5.41
N ALA A 74 7.64 3.22 6.46
CA ALA A 74 7.14 3.47 7.81
C ALA A 74 6.38 4.80 7.91
N ILE A 75 6.88 5.86 7.28
CA ILE A 75 6.22 7.17 7.28
C ILE A 75 4.90 7.11 6.52
N ILE A 76 4.88 6.47 5.35
CA ILE A 76 3.65 6.24 4.60
C ILE A 76 2.60 5.55 5.47
N LEU A 77 2.94 4.42 6.09
CA LEU A 77 1.99 3.68 6.93
C LEU A 77 1.50 4.48 8.14
N ILE A 78 2.39 5.25 8.78
CA ILE A 78 2.04 6.12 9.92
C ILE A 78 1.08 7.23 9.50
N ILE A 79 1.08 7.65 8.24
CA ILE A 79 0.19 8.69 7.73
C ILE A 79 -1.10 8.08 7.16
N GLU A 80 -0.98 7.13 6.23
CA GLU A 80 -2.10 6.53 5.50
C GLU A 80 -3.08 5.80 6.40
N VAL A 81 -2.58 5.04 7.40
CA VAL A 81 -3.46 4.21 8.23
C VAL A 81 -4.35 5.07 9.12
N PRO A 82 -3.82 6.03 9.90
CA PRO A 82 -4.67 6.94 10.67
C PRO A 82 -5.56 7.80 9.77
N LEU A 83 -5.06 8.29 8.64
CA LEU A 83 -5.84 9.14 7.73
C LEU A 83 -6.99 8.34 7.10
N GLY A 84 -6.74 7.12 6.65
CA GLY A 84 -7.76 6.24 6.08
C GLY A 84 -8.83 5.87 7.10
N VAL A 85 -8.43 5.52 8.33
CA VAL A 85 -9.38 5.28 9.44
C VAL A 85 -10.18 6.55 9.76
N PHE A 86 -9.53 7.71 9.82
CA PHE A 86 -10.18 8.98 10.07
C PHE A 86 -11.24 9.29 9.02
N VAL A 87 -10.91 9.13 7.73
CA VAL A 87 -11.86 9.31 6.62
C VAL A 87 -13.02 8.32 6.76
N ALA A 88 -12.74 7.03 6.98
CA ALA A 88 -13.76 6.00 7.11
C ALA A 88 -14.76 6.26 8.25
N LEU A 89 -14.29 6.75 9.40
CA LEU A 89 -15.14 7.09 10.55
C LEU A 89 -16.08 8.27 10.28
N HIS A 90 -15.73 9.15 9.33
CA HIS A 90 -16.54 10.31 8.93
C HIS A 90 -17.40 10.05 7.70
N MET A 91 -17.24 8.91 7.03
CA MET A 91 -18.08 8.55 5.90
C MET A 91 -19.51 8.21 6.35
N PRO A 92 -20.55 8.63 5.60
CA PRO A 92 -21.92 8.27 5.90
C PRO A 92 -22.13 6.74 5.84
N LYS A 93 -22.88 6.18 6.80
CA LYS A 93 -23.15 4.72 6.84
C LYS A 93 -24.12 4.24 5.75
N LYS A 94 -25.08 5.08 5.32
CA LYS A 94 -26.14 4.71 4.37
C LYS A 94 -26.55 5.93 3.52
N GLY A 95 -27.23 5.67 2.40
CA GLY A 95 -27.81 6.69 1.53
C GLY A 95 -26.89 7.16 0.39
N PHE A 96 -27.36 8.15 -0.37
CA PHE A 96 -26.66 8.67 -1.55
C PHE A 96 -25.25 9.19 -1.24
N TRP A 97 -25.08 9.91 -0.13
CA TRP A 97 -23.78 10.44 0.29
C TRP A 97 -22.75 9.34 0.58
N ALA A 98 -23.17 8.20 1.12
CA ALA A 98 -22.27 7.05 1.30
C ALA A 98 -21.74 6.56 -0.06
N SER A 99 -22.63 6.43 -1.04
CA SER A 99 -22.27 6.01 -2.40
C SER A 99 -21.35 7.03 -3.08
N LEU A 100 -21.64 8.32 -2.94
CA LEU A 100 -20.80 9.39 -3.49
C LEU A 100 -19.40 9.37 -2.87
N CYS A 101 -19.29 9.26 -1.55
CA CYS A 101 -17.99 9.16 -0.88
C CYS A 101 -17.20 7.93 -1.35
N LEU A 102 -17.85 6.76 -1.48
CA LEU A 102 -17.20 5.54 -2.00
C LEU A 102 -16.67 5.73 -3.43
N VAL A 103 -17.47 6.35 -4.31
CA VAL A 103 -17.05 6.64 -5.68
C VAL A 103 -15.86 7.59 -5.69
N LEU A 104 -15.94 8.73 -4.99
CA LEU A 104 -14.86 9.72 -4.94
C LEU A 104 -13.56 9.13 -4.36
N MET A 105 -13.67 8.33 -3.30
CA MET A 105 -12.51 7.64 -2.71
C MET A 105 -11.93 6.59 -3.64
N SER A 106 -12.72 5.95 -4.50
CA SER A 106 -12.21 4.97 -5.47
C SER A 106 -11.46 5.60 -6.65
N LEU A 107 -11.66 6.88 -6.95
CA LEU A 107 -11.10 7.53 -8.14
C LEU A 107 -9.57 7.45 -8.23
N PRO A 108 -8.79 7.75 -7.18
CA PRO A 108 -7.33 7.65 -7.26
C PRO A 108 -6.86 6.25 -7.64
N LEU A 109 -7.49 5.20 -7.08
CA LEU A 109 -7.13 3.80 -7.29
C LEU A 109 -7.39 3.30 -8.73
N LEU A 110 -8.19 4.02 -9.51
CA LEU A 110 -8.45 3.69 -10.91
C LEU A 110 -7.38 4.24 -11.85
N ILE A 111 -6.53 5.16 -11.37
CA ILE A 111 -5.48 5.78 -12.17
C ILE A 111 -4.27 4.84 -12.22
N PRO A 112 -3.77 4.46 -13.42
CA PRO A 112 -2.56 3.66 -13.53
C PRO A 112 -1.36 4.35 -12.86
N TRP A 113 -0.51 3.58 -12.18
CA TRP A 113 0.57 4.13 -11.36
C TRP A 113 1.55 5.03 -12.12
N ASN A 114 1.89 4.66 -13.36
CA ASN A 114 2.74 5.49 -14.22
C ASN A 114 2.10 6.86 -14.54
N VAL A 115 0.77 6.92 -14.69
CA VAL A 115 0.02 8.16 -14.92
C VAL A 115 0.03 9.03 -13.67
N VAL A 116 -0.05 8.45 -12.47
CA VAL A 116 0.06 9.18 -11.19
C VAL A 116 1.38 9.94 -11.14
N GLY A 117 2.49 9.28 -11.47
CA GLY A 117 3.81 9.92 -11.55
C GLY A 117 3.83 11.11 -12.51
N THR A 118 3.25 10.97 -13.70
CA THR A 118 3.15 12.07 -14.68
C THR A 118 2.30 13.23 -14.18
N ILE A 119 1.17 12.96 -13.51
CA ILE A 119 0.32 14.00 -12.92
C ILE A 119 1.14 14.82 -11.92
N TRP A 120 1.86 14.16 -11.02
CA TRP A 120 2.64 14.82 -9.98
C TRP A 120 3.86 15.57 -10.53
N GLN A 121 4.50 15.04 -11.58
CA GLN A 121 5.57 15.75 -12.28
C GLN A 121 5.08 17.08 -12.88
N ILE A 122 3.90 17.09 -13.51
CA ILE A 122 3.29 18.31 -14.07
C ILE A 122 2.81 19.23 -12.95
N PHE A 123 2.14 18.67 -11.94
CA PHE A 123 1.59 19.40 -10.81
C PHE A 123 2.67 20.15 -10.00
N GLY A 124 3.83 19.52 -9.82
CA GLY A 124 4.99 20.09 -9.13
C GLY A 124 5.85 21.05 -9.97
N ARG A 125 5.56 21.26 -11.27
CA ARG A 125 6.35 22.22 -12.07
C ARG A 125 6.20 23.64 -11.53
N VAL A 126 7.32 24.33 -11.34
CA VAL A 126 7.34 25.70 -10.78
C VAL A 126 6.74 26.74 -11.74
N ASP A 127 6.91 26.54 -13.04
CA ASP A 127 6.50 27.49 -14.07
C ASP A 127 5.02 27.37 -14.46
N ILE A 128 4.45 26.16 -14.46
CA ILE A 128 3.06 25.92 -14.92
C ILE A 128 2.22 25.06 -13.97
N GLY A 129 2.85 24.32 -13.06
CA GLY A 129 2.18 23.34 -12.21
C GLY A 129 1.46 24.03 -11.07
N LEU A 130 0.22 23.61 -10.75
CA LEU A 130 -0.57 24.28 -9.73
C LEU A 130 0.15 24.29 -8.36
N LEU A 131 0.82 23.21 -7.96
CA LEU A 131 1.56 23.16 -6.69
C LEU A 131 2.86 23.97 -6.79
N GLY A 132 3.67 23.75 -7.82
CA GLY A 132 4.95 24.46 -7.95
C GLY A 132 4.80 25.97 -8.09
N TYR A 133 3.88 26.42 -8.95
CA TYR A 133 3.57 27.83 -9.16
C TYR A 133 3.04 28.52 -7.91
N THR A 134 2.16 27.85 -7.16
CA THR A 134 1.60 28.43 -5.91
C THR A 134 2.64 28.53 -4.82
N LEU A 135 3.51 27.52 -4.64
CA LEU A 135 4.62 27.58 -3.68
C LEU A 135 5.60 28.70 -4.00
N ALA A 136 5.97 28.86 -5.28
CA ALA A 136 6.82 29.97 -5.72
C ALA A 136 6.17 31.34 -5.49
N GLY A 137 4.86 31.47 -5.74
CA GLY A 137 4.10 32.69 -5.44
C GLY A 137 4.05 33.04 -3.95
N LEU A 138 4.19 32.05 -3.07
CA LEU A 138 4.33 32.23 -1.62
C LEU A 138 5.77 32.49 -1.16
N GLY A 139 6.73 32.51 -2.09
CA GLY A 139 8.16 32.70 -1.80
C GLY A 139 8.86 31.44 -1.27
N ILE A 140 8.25 30.26 -1.42
CA ILE A 140 8.85 28.97 -1.03
C ILE A 140 9.65 28.46 -2.22
N ASP A 141 10.96 28.29 -2.04
CA ASP A 141 11.83 27.67 -3.05
C ASP A 141 11.58 26.15 -3.06
N TYR A 142 10.78 25.69 -4.03
CA TYR A 142 10.42 24.30 -4.21
C TYR A 142 10.87 23.83 -5.58
N ASN A 143 11.73 22.81 -5.62
CA ASN A 143 12.12 22.16 -6.86
C ASN A 143 12.39 20.68 -6.65
N TYR A 144 11.39 19.84 -6.88
CA TYR A 144 11.51 18.39 -6.73
C TYR A 144 12.51 17.73 -7.69
N THR A 145 12.98 18.42 -8.74
CA THR A 145 13.95 17.87 -9.70
C THR A 145 15.40 18.15 -9.31
N GLN A 146 15.64 19.14 -8.46
CA GLN A 146 16.99 19.59 -8.08
C GLN A 146 17.25 19.48 -6.58
N ASP A 147 16.21 19.39 -5.76
CA ASP A 147 16.30 19.23 -4.31
C ASP A 147 15.77 17.86 -3.86
N SER A 148 16.63 17.10 -3.19
CA SER A 148 16.32 15.74 -2.74
C SER A 148 15.23 15.68 -1.67
N VAL A 149 15.11 16.71 -0.81
CA VAL A 149 14.11 16.78 0.25
C VAL A 149 12.74 17.08 -0.36
N ALA A 150 12.67 18.04 -1.29
CA ALA A 150 11.48 18.36 -2.06
C ALA A 150 11.03 17.14 -2.88
N ALA A 151 11.95 16.42 -3.51
CA ALA A 151 11.64 15.17 -4.21
C ALA A 151 10.99 14.16 -3.26
N TRP A 152 11.61 13.93 -2.11
CA TRP A 152 11.17 12.93 -1.15
C TRP A 152 9.80 13.27 -0.53
N ILE A 153 9.58 14.52 -0.15
CA ILE A 153 8.27 15.01 0.32
C ILE A 153 7.22 14.84 -0.78
N THR A 154 7.54 15.18 -2.03
CA THR A 154 6.60 15.07 -3.15
C THR A 154 6.17 13.63 -3.36
N VAL A 155 7.10 12.68 -3.32
CA VAL A 155 6.79 11.24 -3.47
C VAL A 155 5.94 10.72 -2.30
N ILE A 156 6.22 11.15 -1.06
CA ILE A 156 5.39 10.78 0.11
C ILE A 156 3.96 11.30 -0.05
N VAL A 157 3.79 12.59 -0.37
CA VAL A 157 2.44 13.18 -0.51
C VAL A 157 1.69 12.54 -1.68
N MET A 158 2.39 12.25 -2.78
CA MET A 158 1.83 11.52 -3.92
C MET A 158 1.29 10.15 -3.51
N ASP A 159 2.12 9.36 -2.82
CA ASP A 159 1.77 8.00 -2.41
C ASP A 159 0.61 8.02 -1.39
N VAL A 160 0.71 8.86 -0.35
CA VAL A 160 -0.35 9.06 0.65
C VAL A 160 -1.67 9.46 -0.03
N TRP A 161 -1.65 10.41 -0.96
CA TRP A 161 -2.85 10.84 -1.68
C TRP A 161 -3.49 9.69 -2.47
N HIS A 162 -2.68 8.87 -3.13
CA HIS A 162 -3.18 7.80 -3.98
C HIS A 162 -3.75 6.64 -3.17
N TRP A 163 -3.04 6.20 -2.13
CA TRP A 163 -3.31 4.94 -1.46
C TRP A 163 -4.09 5.04 -0.15
N THR A 164 -4.19 6.23 0.46
CA THR A 164 -5.10 6.47 1.61
C THR A 164 -6.53 6.01 1.28
N SER A 165 -6.96 6.18 0.02
CA SER A 165 -8.23 5.69 -0.49
C SER A 165 -8.46 4.20 -0.23
N LEU A 166 -7.46 3.35 -0.47
CA LEU A 166 -7.57 1.90 -0.25
C LEU A 166 -7.81 1.61 1.23
N VAL A 167 -7.03 2.24 2.11
CA VAL A 167 -7.16 2.06 3.56
C VAL A 167 -8.51 2.55 4.06
N ALA A 168 -8.99 3.70 3.57
CA ALA A 168 -10.30 4.25 3.92
C ALA A 168 -11.45 3.33 3.49
N LEU A 169 -11.41 2.81 2.26
CA LEU A 169 -12.45 1.90 1.74
C LEU A 169 -12.48 0.58 2.52
N LEU A 170 -11.32 0.01 2.83
CA LEU A 170 -11.19 -1.20 3.63
C LEU A 170 -11.68 -0.97 5.07
N ALA A 171 -11.23 0.10 5.72
CA ALA A 171 -11.68 0.46 7.07
C ALA A 171 -13.21 0.70 7.09
N TYR A 172 -13.76 1.39 6.09
CA TYR A 172 -15.20 1.62 5.96
C TYR A 172 -16.00 0.32 5.84
N ALA A 173 -15.53 -0.62 5.00
CA ALA A 173 -16.14 -1.95 4.91
C ALA A 173 -16.09 -2.71 6.25
N GLY A 174 -14.97 -2.58 6.97
CA GLY A 174 -14.81 -3.08 8.34
C GLY A 174 -15.85 -2.49 9.30
N LEU A 175 -16.04 -1.18 9.31
CA LEU A 175 -17.05 -0.49 10.13
C LEU A 175 -18.47 -0.94 9.81
N GLN A 176 -18.80 -1.10 8.52
CA GLN A 176 -20.12 -1.55 8.06
C GLN A 176 -20.45 -2.98 8.51
N SER A 177 -19.43 -3.82 8.70
CA SER A 177 -19.64 -5.20 9.16
C SER A 177 -20.00 -5.30 10.64
N ILE A 178 -19.84 -4.23 11.43
CA ILE A 178 -20.12 -4.21 12.86
C ILE A 178 -21.63 -4.16 13.11
N PRO A 179 -22.23 -5.15 13.78
CA PRO A 179 -23.67 -5.13 14.07
C PRO A 179 -24.10 -3.91 14.91
N ASP A 180 -25.23 -3.31 14.56
CA ASP A 180 -25.79 -2.14 15.26
C ASP A 180 -26.00 -2.36 16.77
N ALA A 181 -26.20 -3.61 17.20
CA ALA A 181 -26.33 -4.00 18.61
C ALA A 181 -25.15 -3.53 19.48
N TYR A 182 -23.91 -3.52 18.95
CA TYR A 182 -22.75 -3.02 19.68
C TYR A 182 -22.85 -1.52 19.96
N TYR A 183 -23.30 -0.75 18.95
CA TYR A 183 -23.49 0.70 19.09
C TYR A 183 -24.67 1.04 20.01
N GLN A 184 -25.74 0.23 19.97
CA GLN A 184 -26.89 0.40 20.87
C GLN A 184 -26.51 0.11 22.33
N ALA A 185 -25.78 -0.98 22.59
CA ALA A 185 -25.26 -1.30 23.92
C ALA A 185 -24.37 -0.18 24.47
N ALA A 186 -23.42 0.31 23.65
CA ALA A 186 -22.54 1.42 24.05
C ALA A 186 -23.32 2.71 24.37
N LYS A 187 -24.43 2.97 23.67
CA LYS A 187 -25.30 4.12 23.95
C LYS A 187 -26.05 3.97 25.28
N ILE A 188 -26.48 2.76 25.62
CA ILE A 188 -27.10 2.45 26.92
C ILE A 188 -26.08 2.70 28.04
N ASP A 189 -24.84 2.27 27.84
CA ASP A 189 -23.73 2.46 28.79
C ASP A 189 -23.17 3.90 28.81
N GLN A 190 -23.76 4.83 28.06
CA GLN A 190 -23.30 6.22 27.92
C GLN A 190 -21.81 6.33 27.52
N ALA A 191 -21.32 5.37 26.73
CA ALA A 191 -19.93 5.34 26.31
C ALA A 191 -19.60 6.53 25.40
N SER A 192 -18.45 7.16 25.64
CA SER A 192 -17.95 8.27 24.80
C SER A 192 -17.60 7.78 23.39
N ARG A 193 -17.56 8.69 22.40
CA ARG A 193 -17.13 8.34 21.02
C ARG A 193 -15.73 7.72 20.97
N TRP A 194 -14.82 8.19 21.81
CA TRP A 194 -13.48 7.62 21.91
C TRP A 194 -13.50 6.20 22.48
N SER A 195 -14.35 5.94 23.49
CA SER A 195 -14.56 4.59 24.03
C SER A 195 -15.12 3.65 22.96
N VAL A 196 -16.12 4.09 22.21
CA VAL A 196 -16.69 3.32 21.09
C VAL A 196 -15.61 3.00 20.05
N PHE A 197 -14.83 4.00 19.63
CA PHE A 197 -13.74 3.79 18.68
C PHE A 197 -12.71 2.78 19.20
N ARG A 198 -12.17 3.01 20.41
CA ARG A 198 -11.05 2.23 20.96
C ARG A 198 -11.42 0.78 21.31
N PHE A 199 -12.64 0.55 21.79
CA PHE A 199 -13.06 -0.74 22.33
C PHE A 199 -14.03 -1.52 21.43
N ILE A 200 -14.69 -0.87 20.47
CA ILE A 200 -15.63 -1.54 19.56
C ILE A 200 -15.11 -1.49 18.13
N GLU A 201 -14.90 -0.28 17.59
CA GLU A 201 -14.63 -0.10 16.17
C GLU A 201 -13.23 -0.59 15.79
N LEU A 202 -12.19 -0.07 16.44
CA LEU A 202 -10.80 -0.41 16.13
C LEU A 202 -10.54 -1.92 16.27
N PRO A 203 -10.89 -2.61 17.37
CA PRO A 203 -10.66 -4.05 17.50
C PRO A 203 -11.38 -4.88 16.43
N LYS A 204 -12.60 -4.49 16.05
CA LYS A 204 -13.38 -5.22 15.03
C LYS A 204 -12.88 -4.96 13.61
N MET A 205 -12.29 -3.79 13.35
CA MET A 205 -11.66 -3.47 12.08
C MET A 205 -10.25 -4.07 11.91
N MET A 206 -9.59 -4.51 13.00
CA MET A 206 -8.19 -4.96 12.96
C MET A 206 -7.90 -6.00 11.88
N GLY A 207 -8.81 -6.95 11.62
CA GLY A 207 -8.61 -7.95 10.57
C GLY A 207 -8.48 -7.32 9.18
N VAL A 208 -9.32 -6.32 8.88
CA VAL A 208 -9.30 -5.61 7.61
C VAL A 208 -8.15 -4.60 7.54
N LEU A 209 -7.85 -3.92 8.64
CA LEU A 209 -6.68 -3.03 8.72
C LEU A 209 -5.36 -3.78 8.58
N MET A 210 -5.26 -5.00 9.09
CA MET A 210 -4.06 -5.82 8.93
C MET A 210 -3.82 -6.18 7.46
N ILE A 211 -4.89 -6.49 6.71
CA ILE A 211 -4.79 -6.70 5.26
C ILE A 211 -4.33 -5.40 4.58
N ALA A 212 -4.93 -4.26 4.93
CA ALA A 212 -4.55 -2.96 4.37
C ALA A 212 -3.07 -2.62 4.64
N ILE A 213 -2.61 -2.80 5.87
CA ILE A 213 -1.22 -2.55 6.29
C ILE A 213 -0.25 -3.47 5.54
N LEU A 214 -0.57 -4.76 5.40
CA LEU A 214 0.30 -5.71 4.70
C LEU A 214 0.44 -5.36 3.22
N LEU A 215 -0.68 -5.07 2.54
CA LEU A 215 -0.66 -4.65 1.14
C LEU A 215 0.15 -3.36 0.97
N ARG A 216 -0.11 -2.36 1.81
CA ARG A 216 0.59 -1.08 1.75
C ARG A 216 2.06 -1.18 2.09
N PHE A 217 2.44 -2.01 3.05
CA PHE A 217 3.83 -2.29 3.34
C PHE A 217 4.52 -2.92 2.13
N MET A 218 3.94 -3.96 1.52
CA MET A 218 4.52 -4.62 0.34
C MET A 218 4.70 -3.64 -0.82
N ASP A 219 3.69 -2.82 -1.12
CA ASP A 219 3.74 -1.88 -2.24
C ASP A 219 4.71 -0.72 -1.98
N SER A 220 4.66 -0.09 -0.81
CA SER A 220 5.53 1.05 -0.47
C SER A 220 7.01 0.65 -0.32
N PHE A 221 7.28 -0.60 0.05
CA PHE A 221 8.64 -1.11 0.16
C PHE A 221 9.30 -1.42 -1.20
N MET A 222 8.55 -1.33 -2.30
CA MET A 222 9.03 -1.52 -3.67
C MET A 222 9.27 -0.21 -4.44
N ILE A 223 9.05 0.96 -3.81
CA ILE A 223 9.18 2.31 -4.42
C ILE A 223 10.61 2.82 -4.36
#